data_AF-A0A9D0VGJ9-F1
#
_entry.id   AF-A0A9D0VGJ9-F1
#
_cell.length_a   1.000
_cell.length_b   1.000
_cell.length_c   1.000
_cell.angle_alpha   90.00
_cell.angle_beta   90.00
_cell.angle_gamma   90.00
#
_symmetry.space_group_name_H-M   'P 1'
#
loop_
_entity.id
_entity.type
_entity.pdbx_description
1 polymer ?
#
loop_
_entity_poly.entity_id
_entity_poly.type
_entity_poly.pdbx_seq_one_letter_code
_entity_poly.pdbx_strand_id
1 'polypeptide(L)' 'MSDVPFQLRCVRCAASFPGLQLRYVCDCGGTLDVIHGPSDVALELFDQRLRSRRAVDRSGVWR' A
#
# COMPACT_ATOMS: atom_id res chain seq x y z
N MET A 1 -1.99 -17.42 7.63
CA MET A 1 -1.42 -16.07 7.51
C MET A 1 -1.99 -15.50 6.23
N SER A 2 -2.80 -14.45 6.31
CA SER A 2 -3.41 -13.85 5.13
C SER A 2 -2.32 -13.19 4.29
N ASP A 3 -2.11 -13.72 3.09
CA ASP A 3 -1.11 -13.23 2.15
C ASP A 3 -1.69 -11.97 1.49
N VAL A 4 -1.17 -10.80 1.86
CA VAL A 4 -1.56 -9.51 1.28
C VAL A 4 -0.43 -9.00 0.38
N PRO A 5 -0.72 -8.26 -0.70
CA PRO A 5 0.28 -7.85 -1.69
C PRO A 5 1.17 -6.68 -1.22
N PHE A 6 1.31 -6.50 0.09
CA PHE A 6 2.13 -5.46 0.71
C PHE A 6 2.74 -5.95 2.02
N GLN A 7 3.85 -5.34 2.43
CA GLN A 7 4.57 -5.63 3.67
C GLN A 7 4.81 -4.36 4.46
N LEU A 8 5.03 -4.51 5.77
CA LEU A 8 5.50 -3.40 6.60
C LEU A 8 7.02 -3.43 6.62
N ARG A 9 7.68 -2.30 6.36
CA ARG A 9 9.14 -2.19 6.42
C ARG A 9 9.58 -1.09 7.37
N CYS A 10 10.52 -1.39 8.25
CA CYS A 10 11.07 -0.37 9.13
C CYS A 10 11.94 0.62 8.35
N VAL A 11 11.70 1.91 8.54
CA VAL A 11 12.46 2.99 7.90
C VAL A 11 13.89 3.15 8.42
N ARG A 12 14.23 2.48 9.54
CA ARG A 12 15.57 2.57 10.17
C ARG A 12 16.42 1.34 9.95
N CYS A 13 15.92 0.16 10.32
CA CYS A 13 16.69 -1.10 10.26
C CYS A 13 16.30 -2.00 9.09
N ALA A 14 15.38 -1.56 8.22
CA ALA A 14 14.91 -2.29 7.05
C ALA A 14 14.25 -3.66 7.31
N ALA A 15 13.97 -4.03 8.57
CA ALA A 15 13.24 -5.24 8.91
C ALA A 15 11.84 -5.25 8.28
N SER A 16 11.44 -6.41 7.77
CA SER A 16 10.16 -6.64 7.10
C SER A 16 9.21 -7.49 7.94
N PHE A 17 7.93 -7.16 7.88
CA PHE A 17 6.86 -7.85 8.60
C PHE A 17 5.64 -8.07 7.67
N PRO A 18 4.81 -9.11 7.89
CA PRO A 18 3.57 -9.31 7.16
C PRO A 18 2.65 -8.08 7.21
N GLY A 19 2.02 -7.72 6.08
CA GLY A 19 1.24 -6.49 5.95
C GLY A 19 0.05 -6.35 6.91
N LEU A 20 -0.53 -7.47 7.36
CA LEU A 20 -1.64 -7.48 8.33
C LEU A 20 -1.20 -7.81 9.77
N GLN A 21 0.11 -7.84 10.03
CA GLN A 21 0.59 -7.98 11.41
C GLN A 21 0.25 -6.71 12.19
N LEU A 22 -0.52 -6.83 13.27
CA LEU A 22 -0.84 -5.71 14.16
C LEU A 22 0.42 -5.23 14.89
N ARG A 23 1.03 -4.16 14.39
CA ARG A 23 2.28 -3.60 14.91
C ARG A 23 2.33 -2.11 14.62
N TYR A 24 2.62 -1.32 15.65
CA TYR A 24 2.70 0.13 15.53
C TYR A 24 4.14 0.65 15.34
N VAL A 25 5.15 -0.09 15.82
CA VAL A 25 6.56 0.28 15.77
C VAL A 25 7.45 -0.95 15.57
N CYS A 26 8.64 -0.74 15.02
CA CYS A 26 9.68 -1.76 14.95
C CYS A 26 10.32 -2.02 16.33
N ASP A 27 10.97 -3.19 16.52
CA ASP A 27 11.68 -3.54 17.75
C ASP A 27 12.91 -2.66 17.97
N CYS A 28 13.42 -2.03 16.91
CA CYS A 28 14.46 -0.99 17.01
C CYS A 28 13.90 0.41 17.35
N GLY A 29 12.59 0.54 17.56
CA GLY A 29 11.88 1.81 17.81
C GLY A 29 11.63 2.66 16.57
N GLY A 30 11.93 2.17 15.37
CA GLY A 30 11.61 2.87 14.11
C GLY A 30 10.15 2.77 13.71
N THR A 31 9.65 3.77 12.96
CA THR A 31 8.34 3.69 12.30
C THR A 31 8.34 2.67 11.18
N LEU A 32 7.15 2.23 10.80
CA LEU A 32 6.91 1.27 9.72
C LEU A 32 6.27 1.99 8.54
N ASP A 33 6.74 1.66 7.34
CA ASP A 33 6.17 2.12 6.08
C ASP A 33 5.50 0.95 5.35
N VAL A 34 4.53 1.25 4.49
CA VAL A 34 3.80 0.24 3.71
C VAL A 34 4.47 0.10 2.34
N ILE A 35 5.04 -1.08 2.09
CA ILE A 35 5.75 -1.37 0.84
C ILE A 35 4.91 -2.30 -0.03
N HIS A 36 4.46 -1.79 -1.16
CA HIS A 36 3.80 -2.57 -2.21
C HIS A 36 4.85 -3.23 -3.12
N GLY A 37 4.53 -4.44 -3.60
CA GLY A 37 5.27 -5.05 -4.69
C GLY A 37 5.04 -4.31 -6.02
N PRO A 38 5.73 -4.73 -7.09
CA PRO A 38 5.42 -4.28 -8.44
C PRO A 38 3.94 -4.46 -8.77
N SER A 39 3.36 -3.51 -9.50
CA SER A 39 1.97 -3.55 -9.92
C SER A 39 1.91 -3.58 -11.44
N ASP A 40 1.06 -4.43 -11.99
CA ASP A 40 0.78 -4.51 -13.43
C ASP A 40 -0.30 -3.50 -13.88
N VAL A 41 -0.59 -2.49 -13.06
CA VAL A 41 -1.59 -1.47 -13.38
C VAL A 41 -1.09 -0.54 -14.48
N ALA A 42 -1.81 -0.53 -15.60
CA ALA A 42 -1.58 0.39 -16.70
C ALA A 42 -1.89 1.84 -16.28
N LEU A 43 -1.02 2.79 -16.66
CA LEU A 43 -1.17 4.19 -16.27
C LEU A 43 -2.42 4.83 -16.89
N GLU A 44 -2.80 4.41 -18.09
CA GLU A 44 -3.99 4.87 -18.81
C GLU A 44 -5.29 4.57 -18.05
N LEU A 45 -5.26 3.59 -17.12
CA LEU A 45 -6.40 3.29 -16.26
C LEU A 45 -6.75 4.47 -15.36
N PHE A 46 -5.75 5.21 -14.85
CA PHE A 46 -6.00 6.37 -13.99
C PHE A 46 -6.69 7.50 -14.75
N ASP A 47 -6.32 7.74 -16.01
CA ASP A 47 -6.96 8.73 -16.88
C ASP A 47 -8.41 8.35 -17.21
N GLN A 48 -8.66 7.06 -17.45
CA GLN A 48 -10.02 6.56 -17.67
C GLN A 48 -10.90 6.77 -16.43
N ARG A 49 -10.37 6.47 -15.25
CA ARG A 49 -11.08 6.65 -13.98
C ARG A 49 -11.33 8.11 -13.65
N LEU A 50 -10.44 9.03 -14.03
CA LEU A 50 -10.67 10.48 -13.86
C LEU A 50 -11.97 10.95 -14.54
N ARG A 51 -12.36 10.32 -15.66
CA ARG A 51 -13.59 10.65 -16.41
C ARG A 51 -14.80 9.79 -16.04
N SER A 52 -14.62 8.81 -15.15
CA SER A 52 -15.66 7.85 -14.77
C SER A 52 -16.68 8.47 -13.80
N ARG A 53 -17.93 7.98 -13.89
CA ARG A 53 -19.01 8.35 -12.97
C ARG A 53 -19.26 7.28 -11.90
N ARG A 54 -18.45 6.22 -11.87
CA ARG A 54 -18.56 5.18 -10.82
C ARG A 54 -18.25 5.82 -9.46
N ALA A 55 -18.97 5.37 -8.43
CA ALA A 55 -18.86 5.99 -7.11
C ALA A 55 -17.42 6.00 -6.55
N VAL A 56 -16.68 4.90 -6.75
CA VAL A 56 -15.29 4.74 -6.28
C VAL A 56 -14.32 5.69 -6.98
N ASP A 57 -14.48 5.92 -8.29
CA ASP A 57 -13.58 6.74 -9.10
C ASP A 57 -13.73 8.26 -8.82
N ARG A 58 -14.78 8.66 -8.09
CA ARG A 58 -14.98 10.07 -7.71
C ARG A 58 -14.05 10.54 -6.59
N SER A 59 -13.42 9.62 -5.87
CA SER A 59 -12.42 9.96 -4.84
C SER A 59 -11.03 10.01 -5.45
N GLY A 60 -10.26 11.05 -5.14
CA GLY A 60 -8.84 11.12 -5.53
C GLY A 60 -7.95 10.09 -4.86
N VAL A 61 -8.41 9.46 -3.78
CA VAL A 61 -7.68 8.36 -3.10
C VAL A 61 -7.96 7.01 -3.77
N TRP A 62 -9.18 6.81 -4.28
CA TRP A 62 -9.64 5.49 -4.74
C TRP A 62 -9.62 5.31 -6.25
N ARG A 63 -9.59 6.39 -7.04
CA ARG A 63 -9.48 6.32 -8.49
C ARG A 63 -8.09 5.89 -8.92
#